data_AF-A0A7S0E1M8-F1
#
_entry.id   AF-A0A7S0E1M8-F1
#
_cell.length_a   1.000
_cell.length_b   1.000
_cell.length_c   1.000
_cell.angle_alpha   90.00
_cell.angle_beta   90.00
_cell.angle_gamma   90.00
#
_symmetry.space_group_name_H-M   'P 1'
#
loop_
_entity.id
_entity.type
_entity.pdbx_description
1 polymer ?
#
loop_
_entity_poly.entity_id
_entity_poly.type
_entity_poly.pdbx_seq_one_letter_code
_entity_poly.pdbx_strand_id
1 'polypeptide(L)'
;RQARGEAAAAVQVASQLQQELAASRAAGEASRAELVAAAEAKAEEVAANREAMQAELEASRAAARTEQAELGAVSLARAEAAIVLQQQLEASHAAGEESRAELEAALAAVRAEMSTRESASAAAAVAAREEAQSATMQSRAEVRQAAESAAEAAAAREEAVENVAQAAATAREEAVERAAEAAVAREEAARSAADALASETKAEQASADCEAMQYETAAAAAVVEAAQVEAAAAAAAVLAAQAAASCSAAEAEAAREEADAARAEVAEAWAAAEEAVEEAEAAREQASESAAEAATAREEAAR
;
A
#
# COMPACT_ATOMS: atom_id res chain seq x y z
N ARG A 1 34.41 -2.30 7.71
CA ARG A 1 33.47 -1.96 8.83
C ARG A 1 32.29 -1.12 8.35
N GLN A 2 32.54 -0.13 7.49
CA GLN A 2 31.52 0.74 6.91
C GLN A 2 30.45 -0.01 6.10
N ALA A 3 30.86 -0.93 5.21
CA ALA A 3 29.93 -1.81 4.48
C ALA A 3 28.99 -2.65 5.37
N ARG A 4 29.47 -3.10 6.55
CA ARG A 4 28.61 -3.80 7.53
C ARG A 4 27.61 -2.87 8.20
N GLY A 5 27.96 -1.60 8.37
CA GLY A 5 27.04 -0.57 8.87
C GLY A 5 25.96 -0.22 7.84
N GLU A 6 26.33 -0.10 6.57
CA GLU A 6 25.40 0.16 5.46
C GLU A 6 24.44 -1.02 5.23
N ALA A 7 24.94 -2.26 5.28
CA ALA A 7 24.08 -3.45 5.21
C ALA A 7 23.10 -3.52 6.40
N ALA A 8 23.53 -3.17 7.61
CA ALA A 8 22.65 -3.12 8.77
C ALA A 8 21.57 -2.04 8.64
N ALA A 9 21.92 -0.87 8.09
CA ALA A 9 20.96 0.20 7.82
C ALA A 9 19.94 -0.22 6.73
N ALA A 10 20.39 -0.87 5.66
CA ALA A 10 19.51 -1.38 4.61
C ALA A 10 18.51 -2.42 5.13
N VAL A 11 18.95 -3.32 6.02
CA VAL A 11 18.06 -4.30 6.68
C VAL A 11 17.03 -3.62 7.59
N GLN A 12 17.42 -2.58 8.32
CA GLN A 12 16.47 -1.79 9.13
C GLN A 12 15.42 -1.08 8.26
N VAL A 13 15.85 -0.47 7.16
CA VAL A 13 14.92 0.19 6.21
C VAL A 13 13.98 -0.83 5.56
N ALA A 14 14.48 -2.01 5.17
CA ALA A 14 13.65 -3.08 4.63
C ALA A 14 12.62 -3.58 5.67
N SER A 15 13.02 -3.73 6.92
CA SER A 15 12.11 -4.10 8.02
C SER A 15 11.05 -3.02 8.27
N GLN A 16 11.41 -1.73 8.21
CA GLN A 16 10.44 -0.63 8.34
C GLN A 16 9.42 -0.65 7.21
N LEU A 17 9.87 -0.77 5.96
CA LEU A 17 8.97 -0.84 4.81
C LEU A 17 8.04 -2.06 4.88
N GLN A 18 8.51 -3.19 5.39
CA GLN A 18 7.67 -4.37 5.59
C GLN A 18 6.59 -4.13 6.66
N GLN A 19 6.91 -3.41 7.74
CA GLN A 19 5.94 -3.03 8.78
C GLN A 19 4.91 -2.02 8.24
N GLU A 20 5.33 -1.03 7.48
CA GLU A 20 4.43 -0.04 6.85
C GLU A 20 3.48 -0.71 5.86
N LEU A 21 3.98 -1.67 5.07
CA LEU A 21 3.16 -2.40 4.10
C LEU A 21 2.15 -3.31 4.79
N ALA A 22 2.51 -3.94 5.91
CA ALA A 22 1.58 -4.69 6.75
C ALA A 22 0.52 -3.79 7.38
N ALA A 23 0.91 -2.62 7.89
CA ALA A 23 -0.02 -1.63 8.45
C ALA A 23 -0.99 -1.08 7.38
N SER A 24 -0.51 -0.82 6.17
CA SER A 24 -1.34 -0.38 5.05
C SER A 24 -2.36 -1.44 4.63
N ARG A 25 -1.97 -2.72 4.60
CA ARG A 25 -2.91 -3.83 4.34
C ARG A 25 -3.98 -3.93 5.42
N ALA A 26 -3.59 -3.86 6.69
CA ALA A 26 -4.52 -3.89 7.82
C ALA A 26 -5.52 -2.71 7.78
N ALA A 27 -5.05 -1.50 7.47
CA ALA A 27 -5.91 -0.34 7.27
C ALA A 27 -6.88 -0.52 6.10
N GLY A 28 -6.41 -1.10 4.98
CA GLY A 28 -7.25 -1.43 3.84
C GLY A 28 -8.32 -2.49 4.14
N GLU A 29 -7.99 -3.49 4.95
CA GLU A 29 -8.94 -4.51 5.41
C GLU A 29 -9.98 -3.92 6.37
N ALA A 30 -9.57 -3.06 7.31
CA ALA A 30 -10.49 -2.35 8.20
C ALA A 30 -11.46 -1.45 7.43
N SER A 31 -10.96 -0.68 6.46
CA SER A 31 -11.80 0.17 5.60
C SER A 31 -12.80 -0.64 4.77
N ARG A 32 -12.39 -1.80 4.23
CA ARG A 32 -13.32 -2.71 3.54
C ARG A 32 -14.39 -3.27 4.48
N ALA A 33 -14.02 -3.65 5.70
CA ALA A 33 -14.97 -4.15 6.69
C ALA A 33 -16.01 -3.08 7.08
N GLU A 34 -15.59 -1.83 7.24
CA GLU A 34 -16.50 -0.70 7.50
C GLU A 34 -17.48 -0.48 6.33
N LEU A 35 -17.01 -0.54 5.08
CA LEU A 35 -17.87 -0.40 3.90
C LEU A 35 -18.89 -1.55 3.79
N VAL A 36 -18.49 -2.78 4.11
CA VAL A 36 -19.39 -3.93 4.14
C VAL A 36 -20.44 -3.76 5.24
N ALA A 37 -20.04 -3.40 6.46
CA ALA A 37 -20.98 -3.15 7.56
C ALA A 37 -21.96 -2.01 7.25
N ALA A 38 -21.51 -0.93 6.61
CA ALA A 38 -22.37 0.16 6.18
C ALA A 38 -23.36 -0.29 5.08
N ALA A 39 -22.92 -1.14 4.15
CA ALA A 39 -23.78 -1.70 3.11
C ALA A 39 -24.84 -2.65 3.68
N GLU A 40 -24.48 -3.50 4.66
CA GLU A 40 -25.40 -4.39 5.37
C GLU A 40 -26.44 -3.59 6.16
N ALA A 41 -26.02 -2.59 6.92
CA ALA A 41 -26.93 -1.69 7.64
C ALA A 41 -27.91 -0.98 6.69
N LYS A 42 -27.44 -0.57 5.50
CA LYS A 42 -28.32 0.05 4.50
C LYS A 42 -29.29 -0.95 3.87
N ALA A 43 -28.89 -2.20 3.68
CA ALA A 43 -29.77 -3.26 3.20
C ALA A 43 -30.88 -3.57 4.22
N GLU A 44 -30.55 -3.61 5.51
CA GLU A 44 -31.52 -3.76 6.61
C GLU A 44 -32.49 -2.58 6.67
N GLU A 45 -31.99 -1.34 6.54
CA GLU A 45 -32.84 -0.14 6.49
C GLU A 45 -33.84 -0.18 5.31
N VAL A 46 -33.38 -0.59 4.12
CA VAL A 46 -34.24 -0.73 2.94
C VAL A 46 -35.28 -1.83 3.13
N ALA A 47 -34.92 -2.95 3.76
CA ALA A 47 -35.86 -4.03 4.08
C ALA A 47 -36.94 -3.54 5.06
N ALA A 48 -36.56 -2.87 6.14
CA ALA A 48 -37.48 -2.30 7.12
C ALA A 48 -38.42 -1.26 6.48
N ASN A 49 -37.89 -0.40 5.61
CA ASN A 49 -38.69 0.62 4.92
C ASN A 49 -39.68 0.00 3.92
N ARG A 50 -39.30 -1.11 3.27
CA ARG A 50 -40.21 -1.87 2.40
C ARG A 50 -41.35 -2.51 3.19
N GLU A 51 -41.07 -3.07 4.37
CA GLU A 51 -42.10 -3.62 5.26
C GLU A 51 -43.05 -2.53 5.76
N ALA A 52 -42.52 -1.36 6.17
CA ALA A 52 -43.31 -0.22 6.58
C ALA A 52 -44.23 0.29 5.45
N MET A 53 -43.71 0.45 4.23
CA MET A 53 -44.50 0.86 3.07
C MET A 53 -45.59 -0.16 2.73
N GLN A 54 -45.31 -1.46 2.88
CA GLN A 54 -46.32 -2.49 2.65
C GLN A 54 -47.44 -2.44 3.72
N ALA A 55 -47.09 -2.21 4.98
CA ALA A 55 -48.06 -2.03 6.06
C ALA A 55 -48.94 -0.78 5.84
N GLU A 56 -48.36 0.34 5.39
CA GLU A 56 -49.11 1.54 5.04
C GLU A 56 -50.07 1.31 3.87
N LEU A 57 -49.65 0.58 2.84
CA LEU A 57 -50.51 0.21 1.71
C LEU A 57 -51.67 -0.70 2.14
N GLU A 58 -51.43 -1.65 3.04
CA GLU A 58 -52.47 -2.51 3.59
C GLU A 58 -53.45 -1.73 4.47
N ALA A 59 -52.96 -0.81 5.29
CA ALA A 59 -53.80 0.09 6.09
C ALA A 59 -54.67 1.01 5.20
N SER A 60 -54.08 1.59 4.14
CA SER A 60 -54.81 2.42 3.18
C SER A 60 -55.90 1.62 2.45
N ARG A 61 -55.61 0.37 2.05
CA ARG A 61 -56.61 -0.52 1.44
C ARG A 61 -57.72 -0.88 2.41
N ALA A 62 -57.41 -1.09 3.69
CA ALA A 62 -58.42 -1.36 4.72
C ALA A 62 -59.33 -0.14 4.93
N ALA A 63 -58.76 1.06 5.04
CA ALA A 63 -59.52 2.32 5.16
C ALA A 63 -60.42 2.58 3.94
N ALA A 64 -59.94 2.30 2.73
CA ALA A 64 -60.75 2.43 1.51
C ALA A 64 -61.95 1.44 1.50
N ARG A 65 -61.78 0.22 2.03
CA ARG A 65 -62.87 -0.76 2.14
C ARG A 65 -63.91 -0.35 3.17
N THR A 66 -63.49 0.24 4.30
CA THR A 66 -64.43 0.75 5.31
C THR A 66 -65.23 1.93 4.76
N GLU A 67 -64.57 2.87 4.07
CA GLU A 67 -65.26 4.00 3.42
C GLU A 67 -66.27 3.51 2.36
N GLN A 68 -65.89 2.52 1.55
CA GLN A 68 -66.80 1.91 0.56
C GLN A 68 -68.00 1.20 1.23
N ALA A 69 -67.80 0.54 2.36
CA ALA A 69 -68.87 -0.12 3.12
C ALA A 69 -69.84 0.90 3.74
N GLU A 70 -69.32 2.00 4.28
CA GLU A 70 -70.14 3.10 4.83
C GLU A 70 -70.99 3.76 3.74
N LEU A 71 -70.40 4.07 2.57
CA LEU A 71 -71.15 4.59 1.42
C LEU A 71 -72.23 3.61 0.94
N GLY A 72 -71.93 2.30 0.94
CA GLY A 72 -72.90 1.24 0.64
C GLY A 72 -74.07 1.23 1.62
N ALA A 73 -73.80 1.29 2.93
CA ALA A 73 -74.82 1.29 3.98
C ALA A 73 -75.74 2.53 3.89
N VAL A 74 -75.18 3.71 3.63
CA VAL A 74 -75.97 4.95 3.43
C VAL A 74 -76.87 4.83 2.20
N SER A 75 -76.37 4.26 1.10
CA SER A 75 -77.17 4.06 -0.11
C SER A 75 -78.35 3.11 0.11
N LEU A 76 -78.15 2.04 0.89
CA LEU A 76 -79.19 1.08 1.25
C LEU A 76 -80.25 1.72 2.16
N ALA A 77 -79.83 2.43 3.21
CA ALA A 77 -80.74 3.13 4.11
C ALA A 77 -81.60 4.16 3.36
N ARG A 78 -81.05 4.83 2.34
CA ARG A 78 -81.80 5.75 1.46
C ARG A 78 -82.84 5.01 0.62
N ALA A 79 -82.51 3.83 0.09
CA ALA A 79 -83.44 3.01 -0.67
C ALA A 79 -84.59 2.50 0.21
N GLU A 80 -84.28 2.04 1.43
CA GLU A 80 -85.28 1.58 2.40
C GLU A 80 -86.22 2.71 2.83
N ALA A 81 -85.69 3.90 3.12
CA ALA A 81 -86.50 5.06 3.45
C ALA A 81 -87.45 5.48 2.31
N ALA A 82 -87.00 5.38 1.05
CA ALA A 82 -87.83 5.67 -0.11
C ALA A 82 -89.00 4.68 -0.26
N ILE A 83 -88.77 3.39 -0.01
CA ILE A 83 -89.82 2.36 -0.03
C ILE A 83 -90.85 2.60 1.06
N VAL A 84 -90.42 2.92 2.29
CA VAL A 84 -91.33 3.23 3.40
C VAL A 84 -92.19 4.46 3.11
N LEU A 85 -91.59 5.52 2.56
CA LEU A 85 -92.31 6.72 2.12
C LEU A 85 -93.34 6.41 1.04
N GLN A 86 -93.01 5.55 0.08
CA GLN A 86 -93.93 5.14 -0.98
C GLN A 86 -95.10 4.33 -0.42
N GLN A 87 -94.86 3.41 0.51
CA GLN A 87 -95.91 2.64 1.19
C GLN A 87 -96.82 3.53 2.05
N GLN A 88 -96.28 4.57 2.71
CA GLN A 88 -97.09 5.54 3.46
C GLN A 88 -97.95 6.42 2.54
N LEU A 89 -97.43 6.79 1.37
CA LEU A 89 -98.23 7.49 0.35
C LEU A 89 -99.38 6.61 -0.16
N GLU A 90 -99.11 5.33 -0.44
CA GLU A 90 -100.15 4.39 -0.87
C GLU A 90 -101.21 4.14 0.24
N ALA A 91 -100.79 4.06 1.51
CA ALA A 91 -101.69 3.89 2.65
C ALA A 91 -102.54 5.13 2.94
N SER A 92 -101.98 6.34 2.79
CA SER A 92 -102.72 7.60 3.00
C SER A 92 -103.74 7.89 1.89
N HIS A 93 -103.50 7.43 0.66
CA HIS A 93 -104.50 7.45 -0.40
C HIS A 93 -105.74 6.58 -0.13
N ALA A 94 -105.64 5.59 0.77
CA ALA A 94 -106.76 4.72 1.15
C ALA A 94 -107.61 5.25 2.33
N ALA A 95 -107.17 6.31 3.02
CA ALA A 95 -107.83 6.85 4.21
C ALA A 95 -108.30 8.31 3.99
N GLY A 96 -109.59 8.46 3.66
CA GLY A 96 -110.48 9.63 3.79
C GLY A 96 -109.95 11.06 3.97
N GLU A 97 -110.60 12.00 3.27
CA GLU A 97 -110.23 13.41 3.06
C GLU A 97 -110.03 14.30 4.31
N GLU A 98 -110.41 13.87 5.53
CA GLU A 98 -110.11 14.61 6.78
C GLU A 98 -108.68 14.35 7.31
N SER A 99 -108.01 13.25 6.90
CA SER A 99 -106.61 13.00 7.28
C SER A 99 -105.61 13.85 6.48
N ARG A 100 -106.03 14.39 5.34
CA ARG A 100 -105.15 14.97 4.32
C ARG A 100 -104.45 16.25 4.76
N ALA A 101 -105.11 17.11 5.52
CA ALA A 101 -104.53 18.37 6.00
C ALA A 101 -103.50 18.15 7.13
N GLU A 102 -103.76 17.22 8.06
CA GLU A 102 -102.81 16.84 9.10
C GLU A 102 -101.60 16.09 8.51
N LEU A 103 -101.84 15.24 7.50
CA LEU A 103 -100.78 14.54 6.77
C LEU A 103 -99.94 15.49 5.90
N GLU A 104 -100.55 16.50 5.27
CA GLU A 104 -99.82 17.55 4.53
C GLU A 104 -98.97 18.41 5.46
N ALA A 105 -99.47 18.75 6.66
CA ALA A 105 -98.71 19.47 7.68
C ALA A 105 -97.55 18.63 8.25
N ALA A 106 -97.78 17.34 8.53
CA ALA A 106 -96.75 16.41 8.97
C ALA A 106 -95.69 16.16 7.87
N LEU A 107 -96.11 16.01 6.60
CA LEU A 107 -95.19 15.89 5.46
C LEU A 107 -94.39 17.18 5.25
N ALA A 108 -94.99 18.36 5.46
CA ALA A 108 -94.26 19.63 5.40
C ALA A 108 -93.21 19.74 6.52
N ALA A 109 -93.55 19.32 7.74
CA ALA A 109 -92.61 19.29 8.87
C ALA A 109 -91.47 18.28 8.64
N VAL A 110 -91.77 17.07 8.17
CA VAL A 110 -90.77 16.05 7.83
C VAL A 110 -89.90 16.51 6.66
N ARG A 111 -90.46 17.16 5.63
CA ARG A 111 -89.67 17.75 4.54
C ARG A 111 -88.74 18.86 5.04
N ALA A 112 -89.20 19.69 5.97
CA ALA A 112 -88.36 20.72 6.57
C ALA A 112 -87.23 20.11 7.43
N GLU A 113 -87.51 19.09 8.23
CA GLU A 113 -86.52 18.38 9.04
C GLU A 113 -85.51 17.59 8.18
N MET A 114 -85.97 16.96 7.11
CA MET A 114 -85.09 16.29 6.14
C MET A 114 -84.23 17.30 5.39
N SER A 115 -84.78 18.44 4.97
CA SER A 115 -84.03 19.52 4.33
C SER A 115 -82.94 20.12 5.24
N THR A 116 -83.22 20.30 6.54
CA THR A 116 -82.20 20.78 7.49
C THR A 116 -81.14 19.72 7.77
N ARG A 117 -81.50 18.43 7.87
CA ARG A 117 -80.54 17.32 7.99
C ARG A 117 -79.68 17.15 6.74
N GLU A 118 -80.27 17.25 5.55
CA GLU A 118 -79.54 17.20 4.28
C GLU A 118 -78.58 18.38 4.14
N SER A 119 -79.01 19.57 4.54
CA SER A 119 -78.15 20.77 4.56
C SER A 119 -76.99 20.64 5.56
N ALA A 120 -77.27 20.12 6.76
CA ALA A 120 -76.23 19.86 7.77
C ALA A 120 -75.26 18.76 7.33
N SER A 121 -75.75 17.68 6.71
CA SER A 121 -74.93 16.62 6.16
C SER A 121 -74.09 17.10 4.97
N ALA A 122 -74.63 17.96 4.12
CA ALA A 122 -73.91 18.57 3.01
C ALA A 122 -72.80 19.49 3.53
N ALA A 123 -73.08 20.30 4.55
CA ALA A 123 -72.08 21.15 5.19
C ALA A 123 -70.97 20.33 5.85
N ALA A 124 -71.30 19.25 6.55
CA ALA A 124 -70.32 18.33 7.14
C ALA A 124 -69.45 17.63 6.08
N ALA A 125 -70.05 17.21 4.96
CA ALA A 125 -69.32 16.60 3.85
C ALA A 125 -68.37 17.57 3.15
N VAL A 126 -68.73 18.86 3.06
CA VAL A 126 -67.84 19.91 2.54
C VAL A 126 -66.68 20.15 3.51
N ALA A 127 -66.95 20.28 4.81
CA ALA A 127 -65.90 20.45 5.82
C ALA A 127 -64.91 19.27 5.83
N ALA A 128 -65.40 18.03 5.80
CA ALA A 128 -64.55 16.84 5.73
C ALA A 128 -63.69 16.79 4.45
N ARG A 129 -64.22 17.28 3.31
CA ARG A 129 -63.44 17.38 2.06
C ARG A 129 -62.37 18.46 2.13
N GLU A 130 -62.66 19.60 2.73
CA GLU A 130 -61.68 20.68 2.92
C GLU A 130 -60.55 20.23 3.87
N GLU A 131 -60.89 19.55 4.96
CA GLU A 131 -59.89 18.95 5.86
C GLU A 131 -59.04 17.90 5.14
N ALA A 132 -59.65 16.95 4.42
CA ALA A 132 -58.91 15.94 3.66
C ALA A 132 -58.02 16.54 2.56
N GLN A 133 -58.47 17.59 1.87
CA GLN A 133 -57.66 18.31 0.89
C GLN A 133 -56.49 19.04 1.56
N SER A 134 -56.70 19.69 2.70
CA SER A 134 -55.65 20.36 3.45
C SER A 134 -54.58 19.38 3.93
N ALA A 135 -54.98 18.22 4.48
CA ALA A 135 -54.09 17.15 4.91
C ALA A 135 -53.30 16.56 3.72
N THR A 136 -53.95 16.39 2.57
CA THR A 136 -53.28 15.92 1.34
C THR A 136 -52.24 16.92 0.84
N MET A 137 -52.54 18.22 0.88
CA MET A 137 -51.60 19.27 0.48
C MET A 137 -50.41 19.38 1.43
N GLN A 138 -50.65 19.24 2.73
CA GLN A 138 -49.58 19.19 3.74
C GLN A 138 -48.68 17.96 3.53
N SER A 139 -49.26 16.77 3.38
CA SER A 139 -48.50 15.54 3.11
C SER A 139 -47.66 15.67 1.83
N ARG A 140 -48.20 16.28 0.75
CA ARG A 140 -47.43 16.55 -0.47
C ARG A 140 -46.28 17.54 -0.25
N ALA A 141 -46.46 18.54 0.60
CA ALA A 141 -45.41 19.49 0.94
C ALA A 141 -44.28 18.81 1.73
N GLU A 142 -44.63 17.98 2.72
CA GLU A 142 -43.68 17.20 3.52
C GLU A 142 -42.88 16.22 2.65
N VAL A 143 -43.53 15.52 1.71
CA VAL A 143 -42.84 14.63 0.75
C VAL A 143 -41.89 15.40 -0.16
N ARG A 144 -42.25 16.60 -0.64
CA ARG A 144 -41.35 17.43 -1.44
C ARG A 144 -40.14 17.89 -0.64
N GLN A 145 -40.33 18.34 0.59
CA GLN A 145 -39.25 18.74 1.46
C GLN A 145 -38.31 17.55 1.78
N ALA A 146 -38.87 16.36 2.02
CA ALA A 146 -38.07 15.15 2.19
C ALA A 146 -37.28 14.79 0.92
N ALA A 147 -37.87 14.95 -0.27
CA ALA A 147 -37.18 14.72 -1.53
C ALA A 147 -36.06 15.75 -1.78
N GLU A 148 -36.27 17.03 -1.47
CA GLU A 148 -35.27 18.09 -1.58
C GLU A 148 -34.08 17.82 -0.63
N SER A 149 -34.35 17.51 0.63
CA SER A 149 -33.29 17.16 1.59
C SER A 149 -32.54 15.89 1.22
N ALA A 150 -33.21 14.89 0.64
CA ALA A 150 -32.55 13.69 0.10
C ALA A 150 -31.66 14.02 -1.12
N ALA A 151 -32.09 14.93 -1.99
CA ALA A 151 -31.30 15.38 -3.14
C ALA A 151 -30.05 16.17 -2.71
N GLU A 152 -30.19 17.07 -1.73
CA GLU A 152 -29.07 17.79 -1.12
C GLU A 152 -28.08 16.83 -0.46
N ALA A 153 -28.57 15.85 0.29
CA ALA A 153 -27.72 14.82 0.90
C ALA A 153 -27.02 13.94 -0.14
N ALA A 154 -27.66 13.64 -1.27
CA ALA A 154 -27.05 12.89 -2.37
C ALA A 154 -25.94 13.70 -3.04
N ALA A 155 -26.18 14.98 -3.33
CA ALA A 155 -25.18 15.89 -3.90
C ALA A 155 -23.96 16.06 -2.98
N ALA A 156 -24.19 16.24 -1.68
CA ALA A 156 -23.11 16.34 -0.69
C ALA A 156 -22.28 15.05 -0.60
N ARG A 157 -22.90 13.87 -0.79
CA ARG A 157 -22.19 12.59 -0.84
C ARG A 157 -21.36 12.44 -2.11
N GLU A 158 -21.88 12.88 -3.25
CA GLU A 158 -21.13 12.86 -4.52
C GLU A 158 -19.88 13.75 -4.43
N GLU A 159 -20.03 14.98 -3.92
CA GLU A 159 -18.92 15.90 -3.66
C GLU A 159 -17.91 15.29 -2.67
N ALA A 160 -18.37 14.65 -1.59
CA ALA A 160 -17.48 13.99 -0.65
C ALA A 160 -16.69 12.83 -1.28
N VAL A 161 -17.31 12.04 -2.15
CA VAL A 161 -16.64 10.95 -2.87
C VAL A 161 -15.62 11.50 -3.86
N GLU A 162 -15.94 12.58 -4.57
CA GLU A 162 -14.99 13.26 -5.48
C GLU A 162 -13.78 13.82 -4.71
N ASN A 163 -14.01 14.48 -3.58
CA ASN A 163 -12.95 14.99 -2.71
C ASN A 163 -12.04 13.87 -2.18
N VAL A 164 -12.62 12.73 -1.77
CA VAL A 164 -11.85 11.56 -1.33
C VAL A 164 -11.05 10.95 -2.49
N ALA A 165 -11.64 10.86 -3.69
CA ALA A 165 -10.95 10.37 -4.88
C ALA A 165 -9.77 11.27 -5.27
N GLN A 166 -9.95 12.59 -5.20
CA GLN A 166 -8.89 13.57 -5.46
C GLN A 166 -7.77 13.47 -4.42
N ALA A 167 -8.12 13.40 -3.12
CA ALA A 167 -7.13 13.23 -2.06
C ALA A 167 -6.34 11.90 -2.22
N ALA A 168 -7.01 10.83 -2.61
CA ALA A 168 -6.37 9.55 -2.89
C ALA A 168 -5.45 9.59 -4.12
N ALA A 169 -5.79 10.37 -5.15
CA ALA A 169 -4.94 10.59 -6.32
C ALA A 169 -3.66 11.35 -5.94
N THR A 170 -3.80 12.48 -5.23
CA THR A 170 -2.65 13.27 -4.74
C THR A 170 -1.73 12.43 -3.84
N ALA A 171 -2.29 11.67 -2.90
CA ALA A 171 -1.49 10.80 -2.03
C ALA A 171 -0.71 9.71 -2.80
N ARG A 172 -1.26 9.22 -3.93
CA ARG A 172 -0.55 8.26 -4.80
C ARG A 172 0.58 8.94 -5.57
N GLU A 173 0.37 10.14 -6.09
CA GLU A 173 1.42 10.91 -6.77
C GLU A 173 2.59 11.19 -5.83
N GLU A 174 2.31 11.69 -4.61
CA GLU A 174 3.34 11.93 -3.58
C GLU A 174 4.06 10.63 -3.15
N ALA A 175 3.37 9.49 -3.11
CA ALA A 175 3.98 8.21 -2.80
C ALA A 175 4.92 7.72 -3.92
N VAL A 176 4.54 7.95 -5.18
CA VAL A 176 5.37 7.61 -6.35
C VAL A 176 6.60 8.52 -6.40
N GLU A 177 6.44 9.81 -6.14
CA GLU A 177 7.56 10.77 -6.08
C GLU A 177 8.57 10.37 -4.98
N ARG A 178 8.10 10.11 -3.76
CA ARG A 178 8.96 9.62 -2.67
C ARG A 178 9.64 8.29 -3.00
N ALA A 179 8.96 7.38 -3.69
CA ALA A 179 9.54 6.12 -4.12
C ALA A 179 10.63 6.32 -5.18
N ALA A 180 10.46 7.28 -6.10
CA ALA A 180 11.46 7.64 -7.10
C ALA A 180 12.69 8.28 -6.46
N GLU A 181 12.52 9.24 -5.53
CA GLU A 181 13.62 9.83 -4.77
C GLU A 181 14.41 8.79 -3.97
N ALA A 182 13.71 7.86 -3.31
CA ALA A 182 14.34 6.77 -2.57
C ALA A 182 15.11 5.81 -3.50
N ALA A 183 14.62 5.57 -4.72
CA ALA A 183 15.32 4.75 -5.71
C ALA A 183 16.62 5.41 -6.18
N VAL A 184 16.57 6.72 -6.48
CA VAL A 184 17.77 7.51 -6.84
C VAL A 184 18.80 7.50 -5.71
N ALA A 185 18.38 7.75 -4.47
CA ALA A 185 19.27 7.74 -3.31
C ALA A 185 19.94 6.37 -3.09
N ARG A 186 19.21 5.26 -3.34
CA ARG A 186 19.77 3.91 -3.29
C ARG A 186 20.78 3.65 -4.42
N GLU A 187 20.49 4.14 -5.62
CA GLU A 187 21.42 4.03 -6.75
C GLU A 187 22.71 4.81 -6.49
N GLU A 188 22.62 6.03 -5.96
CA GLU A 188 23.78 6.83 -5.57
C GLU A 188 24.60 6.17 -4.45
N ALA A 189 23.94 5.62 -3.44
CA ALA A 189 24.61 4.86 -2.38
C ALA A 189 25.34 3.62 -2.93
N ALA A 190 24.69 2.87 -3.84
CA ALA A 190 25.29 1.70 -4.48
C ALA A 190 26.51 2.09 -5.34
N ARG A 191 26.43 3.18 -6.11
CA ARG A 191 27.57 3.71 -6.87
C ARG A 191 28.71 4.14 -5.95
N SER A 192 28.42 4.85 -4.87
CA SER A 192 29.44 5.26 -3.90
C SER A 192 30.13 4.06 -3.22
N ALA A 193 29.38 3.00 -2.91
CA ALA A 193 29.93 1.77 -2.36
C ALA A 193 30.81 1.03 -3.38
N ALA A 194 30.39 0.98 -4.65
CA ALA A 194 31.19 0.40 -5.73
C ALA A 194 32.50 1.16 -5.94
N ASP A 195 32.47 2.50 -5.95
CA ASP A 195 33.66 3.33 -6.07
C ASP A 195 34.61 3.15 -4.87
N ALA A 196 34.06 3.03 -3.65
CA ALA A 196 34.85 2.74 -2.46
C ALA A 196 35.57 1.39 -2.57
N LEU A 197 34.87 0.32 -2.96
CA LEU A 197 35.46 -1.01 -3.17
C LEU A 197 36.51 -1.01 -4.30
N ALA A 198 36.25 -0.28 -5.39
CA ALA A 198 37.21 -0.12 -6.47
C ALA A 198 38.47 0.61 -6.00
N SER A 199 38.35 1.57 -5.07
CA SER A 199 39.50 2.27 -4.49
C SER A 199 40.29 1.42 -3.50
N GLU A 200 39.62 0.66 -2.63
CA GLU A 200 40.25 -0.25 -1.66
C GLU A 200 41.05 -1.34 -2.38
N THR A 201 40.45 -1.98 -3.39
CA THR A 201 41.14 -3.00 -4.18
C THR A 201 42.30 -2.44 -5.03
N LYS A 202 42.25 -1.18 -5.48
CA LYS A 202 43.40 -0.52 -6.12
C LYS A 202 44.54 -0.26 -5.13
N ALA A 203 44.21 0.10 -3.88
CA ALA A 203 45.19 0.31 -2.83
C ALA A 203 45.86 -1.01 -2.41
N GLU A 204 45.09 -2.09 -2.28
CA GLU A 204 45.61 -3.44 -2.02
C GLU A 204 46.56 -3.91 -3.14
N GLN A 205 46.16 -3.74 -4.41
CA GLN A 205 47.03 -4.07 -5.54
C GLN A 205 48.33 -3.27 -5.52
N ALA A 206 48.25 -1.96 -5.28
CA ALA A 206 49.44 -1.12 -5.21
C ALA A 206 50.38 -1.51 -4.06
N SER A 207 49.84 -1.99 -2.93
CA SER A 207 50.63 -2.52 -1.81
C SER A 207 51.35 -3.81 -2.20
N ALA A 208 50.64 -4.76 -2.82
CA ALA A 208 51.21 -6.02 -3.29
C ALA A 208 52.31 -5.79 -4.34
N ASP A 209 52.09 -4.87 -5.29
CA ASP A 209 53.09 -4.50 -6.31
C ASP A 209 54.35 -3.87 -5.66
N CYS A 210 54.18 -3.07 -4.59
CA CYS A 210 55.31 -2.51 -3.83
C CYS A 210 56.11 -3.60 -3.09
N GLU A 211 55.42 -4.56 -2.46
CA GLU A 211 56.07 -5.69 -1.78
C GLU A 211 56.84 -6.56 -2.78
N ALA A 212 56.23 -6.91 -3.92
CA ALA A 212 56.90 -7.67 -4.98
C ALA A 212 58.17 -6.95 -5.47
N MET A 213 58.11 -5.63 -5.69
CA MET A 213 59.28 -4.84 -6.08
C MET A 213 60.39 -4.86 -5.01
N GLN A 214 60.04 -4.83 -3.72
CA GLN A 214 61.02 -4.92 -2.64
C GLN A 214 61.76 -6.25 -2.67
N TYR A 215 61.05 -7.38 -2.82
CA TYR A 215 61.67 -8.69 -2.95
C TYR A 215 62.54 -8.81 -4.21
N GLU A 216 62.09 -8.28 -5.35
CA GLU A 216 62.90 -8.25 -6.58
C GLU A 216 64.19 -7.45 -6.40
N THR A 217 64.12 -6.30 -5.71
CA THR A 217 65.32 -5.50 -5.42
C THR A 217 66.26 -6.19 -4.43
N ALA A 218 65.72 -6.91 -3.43
CA ALA A 218 66.51 -7.68 -2.49
C ALA A 218 67.22 -8.85 -3.18
N ALA A 219 66.51 -9.61 -4.03
CA ALA A 219 67.09 -10.68 -4.83
C ALA A 219 68.17 -10.16 -5.78
N ALA A 220 67.93 -9.03 -6.46
CA ALA A 220 68.93 -8.41 -7.32
C ALA A 220 70.18 -7.97 -6.53
N ALA A 221 70.02 -7.43 -5.32
CA ALA A 221 71.13 -7.07 -4.45
C ALA A 221 71.92 -8.31 -4.01
N ALA A 222 71.26 -9.40 -3.62
CA ALA A 222 71.89 -10.67 -3.23
C ALA A 222 72.69 -11.28 -4.39
N VAL A 223 72.15 -11.27 -5.62
CA VAL A 223 72.86 -11.74 -6.82
C VAL A 223 74.11 -10.89 -7.10
N VAL A 224 74.02 -9.57 -6.92
CA VAL A 224 75.19 -8.68 -7.09
C VAL A 224 76.24 -8.95 -6.01
N GLU A 225 75.84 -9.17 -4.77
CA GLU A 225 76.75 -9.53 -3.68
C GLU A 225 77.44 -10.87 -3.96
N ALA A 226 76.69 -11.91 -4.35
CA ALA A 226 77.24 -13.20 -4.76
C ALA A 226 78.25 -13.07 -5.90
N ALA A 227 77.94 -12.27 -6.94
CA ALA A 227 78.85 -12.01 -8.04
C ALA A 227 80.13 -11.26 -7.61
N GLN A 228 80.04 -10.34 -6.65
CA GLN A 228 81.21 -9.66 -6.09
C GLN A 228 82.10 -10.60 -5.29
N VAL A 229 81.51 -11.49 -4.49
CA VAL A 229 82.24 -12.54 -3.75
C VAL A 229 82.90 -13.52 -4.72
N GLU A 230 82.22 -13.92 -5.81
CA GLU A 230 82.78 -14.79 -6.85
C GLU A 230 83.98 -14.14 -7.55
N ALA A 231 83.88 -12.85 -7.89
CA ALA A 231 85.00 -12.11 -8.46
C ALA A 231 86.19 -12.00 -7.48
N ALA A 232 85.93 -11.79 -6.19
CA ALA A 232 86.96 -11.76 -5.15
C ALA A 232 87.65 -13.12 -4.99
N ALA A 233 86.88 -14.21 -4.98
CA ALA A 233 87.42 -15.58 -4.92
C ALA A 233 88.25 -15.93 -6.15
N ALA A 234 87.82 -15.51 -7.36
CA ALA A 234 88.60 -15.69 -8.57
C ALA A 234 89.93 -14.91 -8.51
N ALA A 235 89.93 -13.69 -7.99
CA ALA A 235 91.14 -12.90 -7.79
C ALA A 235 92.10 -13.56 -6.77
N ALA A 236 91.57 -14.04 -5.65
CA ALA A 236 92.34 -14.78 -4.64
C ALA A 236 92.96 -16.06 -5.23
N ALA A 237 92.21 -16.82 -6.03
CA ALA A 237 92.71 -18.01 -6.71
C ALA A 237 93.85 -17.70 -7.71
N VAL A 238 93.77 -16.57 -8.43
CA VAL A 238 94.83 -16.11 -9.32
C VAL A 238 96.08 -15.72 -8.52
N LEU A 239 95.94 -14.99 -7.41
CA LEU A 239 97.05 -14.65 -6.53
C LEU A 239 97.69 -15.91 -5.92
N ALA A 240 96.88 -16.89 -5.53
CA ALA A 240 97.35 -18.18 -5.03
C ALA A 240 98.11 -18.98 -6.09
N ALA A 241 97.62 -19.00 -7.33
CA ALA A 241 98.32 -19.63 -8.45
C ALA A 241 99.66 -18.93 -8.77
N GLN A 242 99.72 -17.61 -8.67
CA GLN A 242 100.95 -16.83 -8.86
C GLN A 242 101.96 -17.07 -7.73
N ALA A 243 101.52 -17.12 -6.46
CA ALA A 243 102.35 -17.47 -5.32
C ALA A 243 102.89 -18.91 -5.45
N ALA A 244 102.04 -19.89 -5.81
CA ALA A 244 102.47 -21.26 -6.05
C ALA A 244 103.50 -21.41 -7.18
N ALA A 245 103.50 -20.50 -8.16
CA ALA A 245 104.47 -20.49 -9.26
C ALA A 245 105.80 -19.79 -8.92
N SER A 246 105.86 -18.99 -7.84
CA SER A 246 107.00 -18.09 -7.55
C SER A 246 107.62 -18.21 -6.15
N CYS A 247 106.95 -18.89 -5.21
CA CYS A 247 107.30 -18.92 -3.78
C CYS A 247 107.48 -20.33 -3.20
N SER A 248 107.81 -20.39 -1.90
CA SER A 248 107.99 -21.65 -1.16
C SER A 248 106.67 -22.42 -0.96
N ALA A 249 106.75 -23.74 -0.75
CA ALA A 249 105.58 -24.61 -0.60
C ALA A 249 104.58 -24.14 0.49
N ALA A 250 105.06 -23.50 1.55
CA ALA A 250 104.22 -23.00 2.65
C ALA A 250 103.35 -21.79 2.23
N GLU A 251 103.88 -20.90 1.39
CA GLU A 251 103.12 -19.74 0.88
C GLU A 251 102.08 -20.17 -0.17
N ALA A 252 102.38 -21.23 -0.92
CA ALA A 252 101.44 -21.84 -1.86
C ALA A 252 100.26 -22.54 -1.15
N GLU A 253 100.50 -23.11 0.03
CA GLU A 253 99.47 -23.80 0.82
C GLU A 253 98.55 -22.81 1.54
N ALA A 254 99.10 -21.76 2.15
CA ALA A 254 98.30 -20.67 2.74
C ALA A 254 97.38 -19.99 1.72
N ALA A 255 97.88 -19.75 0.50
CA ALA A 255 97.07 -19.15 -0.55
C ALA A 255 95.98 -20.10 -1.10
N ARG A 256 96.17 -21.43 -1.01
CA ARG A 256 95.12 -22.40 -1.31
C ARG A 256 94.03 -22.42 -0.25
N GLU A 257 94.40 -22.34 1.02
CA GLU A 257 93.42 -22.23 2.11
C GLU A 257 92.58 -20.96 1.99
N GLU A 258 93.17 -19.81 1.65
CA GLU A 258 92.41 -18.57 1.35
C GLU A 258 91.51 -18.72 0.11
N ALA A 259 91.97 -19.39 -0.94
CA ALA A 259 91.16 -19.61 -2.14
C ALA A 259 89.98 -20.58 -1.88
N ASP A 260 90.16 -21.60 -1.05
CA ASP A 260 89.10 -22.54 -0.68
C ASP A 260 88.12 -21.91 0.33
N ALA A 261 88.59 -21.06 1.25
CA ALA A 261 87.72 -20.24 2.10
C ALA A 261 86.87 -19.26 1.26
N ALA A 262 87.48 -18.57 0.29
CA ALA A 262 86.74 -17.70 -0.61
C ALA A 262 85.71 -18.47 -1.46
N ARG A 263 86.01 -19.70 -1.91
CA ARG A 263 85.01 -20.56 -2.58
C ARG A 263 83.86 -20.96 -1.68
N ALA A 264 84.10 -21.19 -0.39
CA ALA A 264 83.04 -21.47 0.57
C ALA A 264 82.13 -20.25 0.76
N GLU A 265 82.70 -19.05 0.88
CA GLU A 265 81.93 -17.79 0.94
C GLU A 265 81.12 -17.56 -0.35
N VAL A 266 81.66 -17.88 -1.53
CA VAL A 266 80.90 -17.84 -2.80
C VAL A 266 79.71 -18.79 -2.78
N ALA A 267 79.90 -20.02 -2.28
CA ALA A 267 78.83 -21.01 -2.22
C ALA A 267 77.72 -20.59 -1.25
N GLU A 268 78.07 -20.01 -0.09
CA GLU A 268 77.09 -19.46 0.86
C GLU A 268 76.35 -18.25 0.28
N ALA A 269 77.05 -17.34 -0.39
CA ALA A 269 76.44 -16.18 -1.04
C ALA A 269 75.50 -16.58 -2.19
N TRP A 270 75.86 -17.58 -3.00
CA TRP A 270 74.98 -18.11 -4.03
C TRP A 270 73.75 -18.83 -3.46
N ALA A 271 73.90 -19.61 -2.39
CA ALA A 271 72.76 -20.25 -1.73
C ALA A 271 71.77 -19.20 -1.16
N ALA A 272 72.29 -18.13 -0.55
CA ALA A 272 71.46 -17.02 -0.07
C ALA A 272 70.78 -16.26 -1.23
N ALA A 273 71.46 -16.11 -2.37
CA ALA A 273 70.86 -15.51 -3.56
C ALA A 273 69.76 -16.39 -4.18
N GLU A 274 69.96 -17.71 -4.22
CA GLU A 274 68.94 -18.66 -4.67
C GLU A 274 67.70 -18.64 -3.76
N GLU A 275 67.89 -18.68 -2.44
CA GLU A 275 66.79 -18.56 -1.46
C GLU A 275 66.02 -17.24 -1.63
N ALA A 276 66.72 -16.12 -1.80
CA ALA A 276 66.08 -14.82 -2.05
C ALA A 276 65.30 -14.77 -3.38
N VAL A 277 65.76 -15.47 -4.41
CA VAL A 277 65.03 -15.59 -5.69
C VAL A 277 63.78 -16.46 -5.52
N GLU A 278 63.88 -17.59 -4.82
CA GLU A 278 62.72 -18.45 -4.51
C GLU A 278 61.66 -17.71 -3.69
N GLU A 279 62.06 -16.93 -2.68
CA GLU A 279 61.16 -16.08 -1.90
C GLU A 279 60.48 -15.01 -2.77
N ALA A 280 61.21 -14.39 -3.70
CA ALA A 280 60.65 -13.42 -4.62
C ALA A 280 59.66 -14.05 -5.63
N GLU A 281 59.92 -15.26 -6.10
CA GLU A 281 59.00 -16.01 -6.96
C GLU A 281 57.74 -16.43 -6.21
N ALA A 282 57.86 -16.92 -4.97
CA ALA A 282 56.73 -17.25 -4.12
C ALA A 282 55.86 -16.01 -3.82
N ALA A 283 56.47 -14.86 -3.55
CA ALA A 283 55.77 -13.60 -3.35
C ALA A 283 55.01 -13.17 -4.62
N ARG A 284 55.60 -13.34 -5.81
CA ARG A 284 54.93 -13.06 -7.09
C ARG A 284 53.74 -14.00 -7.34
N GLU A 285 53.89 -15.29 -7.06
CA GLU A 285 52.81 -16.27 -7.23
C GLU A 285 51.64 -15.92 -6.30
N GLN A 286 51.92 -15.65 -5.01
CA GLN A 286 50.92 -15.23 -4.04
C GLN A 286 50.24 -13.90 -4.43
N ALA A 287 50.99 -12.93 -4.95
CA ALA A 287 50.43 -11.69 -5.47
C ALA A 287 49.49 -11.95 -6.67
N SER A 288 49.86 -12.88 -7.56
CA SER A 288 49.05 -13.26 -8.72
C SER A 288 47.75 -13.99 -8.33
N GLU A 289 47.81 -14.86 -7.33
CA GLU A 289 46.63 -15.54 -6.77
C GLU A 289 45.69 -14.54 -6.10
N SER A 290 46.22 -13.62 -5.29
CA SER A 290 45.39 -12.60 -4.64
C SER A 290 44.73 -11.66 -5.65
N ALA A 291 45.43 -11.31 -6.75
CA ALA A 291 44.86 -10.52 -7.84
C ALA A 291 43.73 -11.27 -8.57
N ALA A 292 43.87 -12.59 -8.75
CA ALA A 292 42.82 -13.43 -9.33
C ALA A 292 41.60 -13.55 -8.42
N GLU A 293 41.80 -13.76 -7.11
CA GLU A 293 40.73 -13.77 -6.11
C GLU A 293 39.99 -12.42 -6.07
N ALA A 294 40.72 -11.31 -6.05
CA ALA A 294 40.14 -9.96 -6.09
C ALA A 294 39.36 -9.70 -7.39
N ALA A 295 39.84 -10.18 -8.53
CA ALA A 295 39.11 -10.10 -9.80
C ALA A 295 37.79 -10.90 -9.76
N THR A 296 37.82 -12.10 -9.16
CA THR A 296 36.63 -12.95 -9.00
C THR A 296 35.62 -12.30 -8.06
N ALA A 297 36.08 -11.75 -6.93
CA ALA A 297 35.23 -11.02 -5.98
C ALA A 297 34.59 -9.77 -6.60
N ARG A 298 35.29 -9.06 -7.50
CA ARG A 298 34.71 -7.94 -8.28
C ARG A 298 33.62 -8.42 -9.23
N GLU A 299 33.79 -9.56 -9.87
CA GLU A 299 32.78 -10.14 -10.75
C GLU A 299 31.53 -10.58 -9.96
N GLU A 300 31.70 -11.18 -8.78
CA GLU A 300 30.59 -11.56 -7.91
C GLU A 300 29.84 -10.35 -7.34
N ALA A 301 30.55 -9.30 -6.91
CA ALA A 301 29.93 -8.08 -6.39
C ALA A 301 29.17 -7.28 -7.47
N ALA A 302 29.55 -7.42 -8.74
CA ALA A 302 28.88 -6.78 -9.87
C ALA A 302 27.61 -7.53 -10.32
N ARG A 303 27.47 -8.83 -9.99
CA ARG A 303 26.31 -9.67 -10.31
C ARG A 303 25.19 -9.51 -9.29
#